data_AF-A0A929JQL0-F1
#
_entry.id   AF-A0A929JQL0-F1
#
_cell.length_a   1.000
_cell.length_b   1.000
_cell.length_c   1.000
_cell.angle_alpha   90.00
_cell.angle_beta   90.00
_cell.angle_gamma   90.00
#
_symmetry.space_group_name_H-M   'P 1'
#
loop_
_entity.id
_entity.type
_entity.pdbx_description
1 polymer ?
#
loop_
_entity_poly.entity_id
_entity_poly.type
_entity_poly.pdbx_seq_one_letter_code
_entity_poly.pdbx_strand_id
1 'polypeptide(L)' 'MSLTAIGIIGIVILVILLFSKMPVGFVMAFLGFLGFSYVVNPTAGLSLLAKDVFETFSSYSLTVIPLFVF' A
#
# COMPACT_ATOMS: atom_id res chain seq x y z
N MET A 1 -4.29 17.77 13.37
CA MET A 1 -3.14 18.06 12.49
C MET A 1 -3.68 18.38 11.10
N SER A 2 -3.12 19.34 10.38
CA SER A 2 -3.52 19.58 8.98
C SER A 2 -3.12 18.39 8.10
N LEU A 3 -3.90 18.07 7.06
CA LEU A 3 -3.56 16.99 6.12
C LEU A 3 -2.17 17.20 5.50
N THR A 4 -1.78 18.45 5.27
CA THR A 4 -0.46 18.82 4.77
C THR A 4 0.66 18.41 5.72
N ALA A 5 0.51 18.65 7.02
CA ALA A 5 1.51 18.26 8.01
C ALA A 5 1.64 16.72 8.11
N ILE A 6 0.52 16.00 8.09
CA ILE A 6 0.51 14.53 8.11
C ILE A 6 1.22 13.98 6.86
N GLY A 7 0.94 14.56 5.68
CA GLY A 7 1.60 14.19 4.43
C GLY A 7 3.11 14.42 4.46
N ILE A 8 3.56 15.58 4.96
CA ILE A 8 5.00 15.88 5.11
C ILE A 8 5.67 14.87 6.05
N ILE A 9 5.06 14.57 7.19
CA ILE A 9 5.58 13.57 8.14
C ILE A 9 5.66 12.18 7.47
N GLY A 10 4.64 11.78 6.72
CA GLY A 10 4.62 10.52 5.99
C GLY A 10 5.75 10.41 4.96
N ILE A 11 6.04 11.48 4.21
CA ILE A 11 7.14 11.53 3.24
C ILE A 11 8.50 11.40 3.96
N VAL A 12 8.70 12.10 5.07
CA VAL A 12 9.94 12.01 5.85
C VAL A 12 10.16 10.59 6.36
N ILE A 13 9.11 9.94 6.90
CA ILE A 13 9.18 8.55 7.36
C ILE A 13 9.49 7.60 6.19
N LEU A 14 8.89 7.82 5.02
CA LEU A 14 9.16 7.04 3.80
C LEU A 14 10.65 7.09 3.44
N VAL A 15 11.21 8.30 3.38
CA VAL A 15 12.63 8.49 3.06
C VAL A 15 13.52 7.77 4.05
N ILE A 16 13.22 7.84 5.35
CA ILE A 16 13.98 7.13 6.39
C ILE A 16 13.89 5.61 6.20
N LEU A 17 12.69 5.07 5.93
CA LEU A 17 12.49 3.63 5.77
C LEU A 17 13.12 3.06 4.50
N LEU A 18 13.29 3.87 3.44
CA LEU A 18 14.00 3.45 2.24
C LEU A 18 15.46 3.07 2.52
N PHE A 19 16.09 3.67 3.54
CA PHE A 19 17.45 3.30 3.95
C PHE A 19 17.52 1.97 4.74
N SER A 20 16.38 1.40 5.11
CA SER A 20 16.29 0.13 5.86
C SER A 20 16.66 -1.12 5.02
N LYS A 21 17.03 -0.96 3.74
CA LYS A 21 17.25 -2.05 2.77
C LYS A 21 16.04 -2.97 2.57
N MET A 22 14.87 -2.59 3.07
CA MET A 22 13.62 -3.29 2.82
C MET A 22 13.15 -3.03 1.38
N PRO A 23 12.53 -4.00 0.69
CA PRO A 23 11.97 -3.75 -0.63
C PRO A 23 10.94 -2.61 -0.57
N VAL A 24 11.05 -1.68 -1.52
CA VAL A 24 10.27 -0.42 -1.54
C VAL A 24 8.77 -0.67 -1.48
N GLY A 25 8.28 -1.75 -2.10
CA GLY A 25 6.87 -2.13 -2.07
C GLY A 25 6.32 -2.37 -0.66
N PHE A 26 7.09 -3.01 0.23
CA PHE A 26 6.66 -3.22 1.62
C PHE A 26 6.59 -1.90 2.40
N VAL A 27 7.57 -1.03 2.19
CA VAL A 27 7.61 0.31 2.80
C VAL A 27 6.40 1.13 2.36
N MET A 28 6.09 1.12 1.06
CA MET A 28 4.93 1.80 0.50
C MET A 28 3.60 1.25 1.02
N ALA A 29 3.45 -0.07 1.07
CA ALA A 29 2.23 -0.71 1.59
C ALA A 29 1.99 -0.34 3.07
N PHE A 30 3.03 -0.39 3.88
CA PHE A 30 2.94 -0.09 5.31
C PHE A 30 2.60 1.39 5.58
N LEU A 31 3.32 2.32 4.92
CA LEU A 31 3.06 3.75 5.04
C LEU A 31 1.71 4.16 4.48
N GLY A 32 1.30 3.59 3.34
CA GLY A 32 -0.01 3.83 2.76
C GLY A 32 -1.12 3.37 3.69
N PHE A 33 -1.02 2.15 4.23
CA PHE A 33 -1.99 1.61 5.18
C PHE A 33 -2.09 2.44 6.46
N LEU A 34 -0.96 2.74 7.10
CA LEU A 34 -0.94 3.50 8.36
C LEU A 34 -1.39 4.95 8.15
N GLY A 35 -0.95 5.59 7.08
CA GLY A 35 -1.34 6.96 6.75
C GLY A 35 -2.83 7.07 6.46
N PHE A 36 -3.38 6.15 5.67
CA PHE A 36 -4.81 6.14 5.36
C PHE A 36 -5.67 5.80 6.58
N SER A 37 -5.23 4.83 7.39
CA SER A 37 -5.91 4.47 8.65
C SER A 37 -5.94 5.62 9.65
N TYR A 38 -4.87 6.44 9.70
CA TYR A 38 -4.77 7.59 10.59
C TYR A 38 -5.63 8.79 10.13
N VAL A 39 -5.75 9.02 8.82
CA VAL A 39 -6.50 10.15 8.26
C VAL A 39 -8.00 9.90 8.20
N VAL A 40 -8.43 8.67 7.86
CA VAL A 40 -9.84 8.36 7.61
C VAL A 40 -10.43 7.58 8.77
N ASN A 41 -10.11 6.30 8.88
CA ASN A 41 -10.38 5.43 10.03
C ASN A 41 -9.71 4.04 9.80
N PRO A 42 -9.49 3.25 10.87
CA PRO A 42 -8.84 1.94 10.75
C PRO A 42 -9.61 0.95 9.87
N THR A 43 -10.95 0.99 9.91
CA THR A 43 -11.81 0.10 9.12
C THR A 43 -11.64 0.36 7.62
N ALA A 44 -11.55 1.62 7.21
CA ALA A 44 -11.34 2.04 5.83
C ALA A 44 -9.94 1.65 5.33
N GLY A 45 -8.92 1.74 6.20
CA GLY A 45 -7.59 1.23 5.90
C GLY A 45 -7.56 -0.27 5.65
N LEU A 46 -8.27 -1.06 6.46
CA LEU A 46 -8.37 -2.52 6.25
C LEU A 46 -9.12 -2.85 4.96
N SER A 47 -10.23 -2.16 4.69
CA SER A 47 -11.00 -2.33 3.46
C SER A 47 -10.20 -1.97 2.21
N LEU A 48 -9.34 -0.95 2.29
CA LEU A 48 -8.41 -0.59 1.21
C LEU A 48 -7.43 -1.73 0.92
N LEU A 49 -6.78 -2.28 1.96
CA LEU A 49 -5.88 -3.43 1.81
C LEU A 49 -6.58 -4.64 1.18
N ALA A 50 -7.78 -4.97 1.67
CA ALA A 50 -8.55 -6.09 1.12
C ALA A 50 -8.87 -5.89 -0.36
N LYS A 51 -9.21 -4.65 -0.76
CA LYS A 51 -9.47 -4.30 -2.15
C LYS A 51 -8.22 -4.42 -3.02
N ASP A 52 -7.09 -3.86 -2.59
CA ASP A 52 -5.84 -3.87 -3.36
C ASP A 52 -5.35 -5.31 -3.61
N VAL A 53 -5.49 -6.18 -2.60
CA VAL A 53 -5.18 -7.61 -2.74
C VAL A 53 -6.12 -8.27 -3.75
N PHE A 54 -7.43 -8.06 -3.60
CA PHE A 54 -8.42 -8.65 -4.50
C PHE A 54 -8.22 -8.22 -5.96
N GLU A 55 -7.91 -6.94 -6.18
CA GLU A 55 -7.65 -6.37 -7.50
C GLU A 55 -6.39 -6.96 -8.15
N THR A 56 -5.33 -7.16 -7.37
CA THR A 56 -4.10 -7.81 -7.85
C THR A 56 -4.37 -9.24 -8.33
N PHE A 57 -5.09 -10.04 -7.53
CA PHE A 57 -5.42 -11.42 -7.88
C PHE A 57 -6.47 -11.54 -8.99
N SER A 58 -7.31 -10.51 -9.16
CA SER A 58 -8.30 -10.43 -10.24
C SER A 58 -7.72 -9.84 -11.53
N SER A 59 -6.41 -9.58 -11.58
CA SER A 59 -5.78 -8.98 -12.76
C SER A 59 -5.82 -9.93 -13.96
N TYR A 60 -6.18 -9.39 -15.12
CA TYR A 60 -6.29 -10.15 -16.37
C TYR A 60 -4.97 -10.81 -16.79
N SER A 61 -3.83 -10.24 -16.36
CA SER A 61 -2.51 -10.81 -16.57
C SER A 61 -2.33 -12.17 -15.91
N LEU A 62 -2.96 -12.40 -14.75
CA LEU A 62 -2.88 -13.68 -14.04
C LEU A 62 -3.79 -14.75 -14.64
N THR A 63 -4.86 -14.37 -15.35
CA THR A 63 -5.70 -15.34 -16.09
C THR A 63 -5.00 -15.92 -17.33
N VAL A 64 -3.94 -15.28 -17.84
CA VAL A 64 -3.16 -15.79 -18.97
C VAL A 64 -2.32 -17.02 -18.57
N ILE A 65 -1.85 -17.10 -17.32
CA ILE A 65 -0.98 -18.20 -16.86
C ILE A 65 -1.67 -19.56 -16.99
N PRO A 66 -2.90 -19.77 -16.44
CA PRO A 66 -3.60 -21.05 -16.60
C PRO A 66 -4.09 -21.33 -18.02
N LEU A 67 -4.21 -20.33 -18.91
CA LEU A 67 -4.76 -20.51 -20.26
C LEU A 67 -3.69 -20.88 -21.30
N PHE A 68 -2.42 -20.54 -21.06
CA PHE A 68 -1.37 -20.62 -22.08
C PHE A 68 -0.09 -21.35 -21.63
N VAL A 69 0.06 -21.67 -20.34
CA VAL A 69 1.21 -22.43 -19.83
C VAL A 69 0.74 -23.84 -19.46
N PHE A 70 0.86 -24.78 -20.40
CA PHE A 70 0.65 -26.22 -20.20
C PHE A 70 1.84 -26.99 -20.79
#